data_AF-A0A7Y1VAU4-F1
#
_entry.id   AF-A0A7Y1VAU4-F1
#
_cell.length_a   1.000
_cell.length_b   1.000
_cell.length_c   1.000
_cell.angle_alpha   90.00
_cell.angle_beta   90.00
_cell.angle_gamma   90.00
#
_symmetry.space_group_name_H-M   'P 1'
#
loop_
_entity.id
_entity.type
_entity.pdbx_description
1 polymer ?
#
loop_
_entity_poly.entity_id
_entity_poly.type
_entity_poly.pdbx_seq_one_letter_code
_entity_poly.pdbx_strand_id
1 'polypeptide(L)'
;MDQILEFLGSISWWLWIIIALAIIAIRDVLQKKHTIRHNFPIVGRLRYWFESIGPEMRQYFVANNREELPFNRIERGWVYASSKNENNYEGFGTDRDIYAHQHIFINNAMMPYKVGKDHPNSEDKTFLPCAKVMGEFNKRKKPYRPASVINVSAMSFGSLSAKAVESLNKGVKIAGAYHNTGEGGLSPYHRHGGDVVFHFGTGYFGVRAEDGGFSMEKMKKLVEDNPFVRAIEVKLSQGAKPGKGGVLPGKKITKEIAAIRGVEVGKDVLSPPTHKAFSTVPELMDFIEDIAEQTGLPVGI
;
A
#
# COMPACT_ATOMS: atom_id res chain seq x y z
N MET A 1 3.86 -40.08 55.28
CA MET A 1 3.30 -39.37 54.10
C MET A 1 1.86 -38.94 54.39
N ASP A 2 1.08 -39.79 55.06
CA ASP A 2 -0.32 -39.52 55.43
C ASP A 2 -0.50 -38.32 56.38
N GLN A 3 0.36 -38.16 57.41
CA GLN A 3 0.28 -37.02 58.33
C GLN A 3 0.52 -35.66 57.64
N ILE A 4 1.35 -35.62 56.59
CA ILE A 4 1.60 -34.37 55.84
C ILE A 4 0.38 -34.06 54.96
N LEU A 5 -0.22 -35.07 54.33
CA LEU A 5 -1.41 -34.89 53.51
C LEU A 5 -2.64 -34.51 54.35
N GLU A 6 -2.80 -35.06 55.55
CA GLU A 6 -3.83 -34.65 56.51
C GLU A 6 -3.64 -33.19 56.98
N PHE A 7 -2.40 -32.79 57.27
CA PHE A 7 -2.08 -31.41 57.62
C PHE A 7 -2.36 -30.44 56.46
N LEU A 8 -1.95 -30.80 55.24
CA LEU A 8 -2.21 -29.99 54.04
C LEU A 8 -3.71 -29.89 53.72
N GLY A 9 -4.47 -30.96 53.96
CA GLY A 9 -5.93 -31.01 53.82
C GLY A 9 -6.70 -30.25 54.91
N SER A 10 -6.08 -30.05 56.08
CA SER A 10 -6.65 -29.24 57.18
C SER A 10 -6.59 -27.73 56.91
N ILE A 11 -5.74 -27.30 55.97
CA ILE A 11 -5.62 -25.90 55.57
C ILE A 11 -6.80 -25.55 54.66
N SER A 12 -7.53 -24.50 55.05
CA SER A 12 -8.62 -23.98 54.23
C SER A 12 -8.13 -23.57 52.84
N TRP A 13 -8.88 -23.92 51.80
CA TRP A 13 -8.52 -23.69 50.39
C TRP A 13 -8.13 -22.23 50.07
N TRP A 14 -8.72 -21.25 50.75
CA TRP A 14 -8.40 -19.82 50.56
C TRP A 14 -7.02 -19.43 51.13
N LEU A 15 -6.52 -20.14 52.15
CA LEU A 15 -5.19 -19.90 52.71
C LEU A 15 -4.09 -20.23 51.69
N TRP A 16 -4.32 -21.27 50.88
CA TRP A 16 -3.42 -21.64 49.78
C TRP A 16 -3.25 -20.52 48.75
N ILE A 17 -4.32 -19.76 48.49
CA ILE A 17 -4.29 -18.60 47.59
C ILE A 17 -3.44 -17.48 48.21
N ILE A 18 -3.60 -17.21 49.50
CA ILE A 18 -2.81 -16.20 50.21
C ILE A 18 -1.33 -16.57 50.24
N ILE A 19 -1.01 -17.84 50.53
CA ILE A 19 0.38 -18.35 50.52
C ILE A 19 1.00 -18.18 49.12
N ALA A 20 0.27 -18.54 48.06
CA ALA A 20 0.75 -18.36 46.69
C ALA A 20 1.01 -16.88 46.35
N LEU A 21 0.10 -15.98 46.73
CA LEU A 21 0.27 -14.53 46.55
C LEU A 21 1.46 -13.99 47.35
N ALA A 22 1.67 -14.45 48.58
CA ALA A 22 2.81 -14.07 49.41
C ALA A 22 4.15 -14.52 48.78
N ILE A 23 4.23 -15.75 48.26
CA ILE A 23 5.41 -16.24 47.53
C ILE A 23 5.68 -15.38 46.30
N ILE A 24 4.64 -15.03 45.54
CA ILE A 24 4.75 -14.17 44.35
C ILE A 24 5.21 -12.75 44.74
N ALA A 25 4.67 -12.19 45.82
CA ALA A 25 5.06 -10.87 46.32
C ALA A 25 6.53 -10.85 46.76
N ILE A 26 6.98 -11.84 47.53
CA ILE A 26 8.37 -11.98 47.96
C ILE A 26 9.29 -12.07 46.75
N ARG A 27 8.95 -12.90 45.75
CA ARG A 27 9.70 -12.99 44.50
C ARG A 27 9.78 -11.66 43.75
N ASP A 28 8.69 -10.90 43.74
CA ASP A 28 8.59 -9.62 43.06
C ASP A 28 9.39 -8.50 43.75
N VAL A 29 9.49 -8.53 45.09
CA VAL A 29 10.36 -7.65 45.88
C VAL A 29 11.84 -8.04 45.73
N LEU A 30 12.17 -9.33 45.66
CA LEU A 30 13.57 -9.76 45.59
C LEU A 30 14.20 -9.57 44.21
N GLN A 31 13.39 -9.56 43.14
CA GLN A 31 13.92 -9.33 41.80
C GLN A 31 14.27 -7.85 41.57
N LYS A 32 15.40 -7.60 40.88
CA LYS A 32 15.91 -6.25 40.58
C LYS A 32 15.76 -5.83 39.11
N LYS A 33 15.17 -6.69 38.27
CA LYS A 33 15.10 -6.49 36.81
C LYS A 33 13.94 -5.58 36.39
N HIS A 34 12.85 -5.57 37.14
CA HIS A 34 11.59 -4.93 36.75
C HIS A 34 11.10 -3.99 37.85
N THR A 35 11.37 -2.68 37.71
CA THR A 35 11.15 -1.64 38.73
C THR A 35 9.70 -1.57 39.22
N ILE A 36 8.72 -1.68 38.30
CA ILE A 36 7.29 -1.61 38.65
C ILE A 36 6.84 -2.81 39.50
N ARG A 37 7.30 -4.03 39.18
CA ARG A 37 6.98 -5.24 39.97
C ARG A 37 7.68 -5.24 41.32
N HIS A 38 8.85 -4.61 41.41
CA HIS A 38 9.57 -4.42 42.66
C HIS A 38 8.86 -3.45 43.61
N ASN A 39 8.46 -2.28 43.10
CA ASN A 39 7.80 -1.24 43.90
C ASN A 39 6.33 -1.55 44.22
N PHE A 40 5.65 -2.32 43.37
CA PHE A 40 4.26 -2.72 43.54
C PHE A 40 4.09 -4.23 43.29
N PRO A 41 4.51 -5.09 44.25
CA PRO A 41 4.38 -6.54 44.13
C PRO A 41 2.92 -6.95 43.91
N ILE A 42 2.68 -8.00 43.11
CA ILE A 42 1.34 -8.47 42.69
C ILE A 42 0.61 -7.46 41.76
N VAL A 43 0.42 -6.21 42.18
CA VAL A 43 -0.30 -5.17 41.42
C VAL A 43 0.39 -4.88 40.08
N GLY A 44 1.73 -4.83 40.06
CA GLY A 44 2.49 -4.68 38.83
C GLY A 44 2.25 -5.81 37.82
N ARG A 45 1.98 -7.05 38.29
CA ARG A 45 1.64 -8.17 37.40
C ARG A 45 0.23 -8.05 36.86
N LEU A 46 -0.73 -7.63 37.71
CA LEU A 46 -2.09 -7.36 37.26
C LEU A 46 -2.10 -6.27 36.19
N ARG A 47 -1.29 -5.21 36.33
CA ARG A 47 -1.12 -4.20 35.29
C ARG A 47 -0.68 -4.80 33.96
N TYR A 48 0.39 -5.60 33.93
CA TYR A 48 0.86 -6.20 32.67
C TYR A 48 -0.14 -7.19 32.07
N TRP A 49 -0.89 -7.90 32.93
CA TRP A 49 -1.98 -8.76 32.49
C TRP A 49 -3.12 -7.94 31.84
N PHE A 50 -3.57 -6.86 32.49
CA PHE A 50 -4.55 -5.94 31.88
C PHE A 50 -4.01 -5.23 30.64
N GLU A 51 -2.72 -4.91 30.59
CA GLU A 51 -2.07 -4.34 29.40
C GLU A 51 -2.05 -5.34 28.25
N SER A 52 -1.89 -6.63 28.54
CA SER A 52 -1.92 -7.70 27.52
C SER A 52 -3.32 -7.97 26.97
N ILE A 53 -4.39 -7.70 27.73
CA ILE A 53 -5.79 -7.89 27.32
C ILE A 53 -6.44 -6.56 26.87
N GLY A 54 -5.78 -5.44 27.16
CA GLY A 54 -6.27 -4.10 26.88
C GLY A 54 -6.57 -3.83 25.40
N PRO A 55 -5.74 -4.27 24.43
CA PRO A 55 -6.04 -4.14 23.01
C PRO A 55 -7.37 -4.80 22.62
N GLU A 56 -7.59 -6.05 23.04
CA GLU A 56 -8.78 -6.83 22.73
C GLU A 56 -10.01 -6.22 23.41
N MET A 57 -9.92 -5.86 24.69
CA MET A 57 -11.03 -5.24 25.41
C MET A 57 -11.43 -3.90 24.80
N ARG A 58 -10.45 -3.09 24.38
CA ARG A 58 -10.74 -1.82 23.69
C ARG A 58 -11.46 -2.07 22.37
N GLN A 59 -11.05 -3.08 21.63
CA GLN A 59 -11.68 -3.46 20.35
C GLN A 59 -13.16 -3.85 20.51
N TYR A 60 -13.51 -4.62 21.54
CA TYR A 60 -14.87 -5.14 21.70
C TYR A 60 -15.80 -4.20 22.49
N PHE A 61 -15.28 -3.47 23.48
CA PHE A 61 -16.10 -2.73 24.44
C PHE A 61 -15.97 -1.21 24.38
N VAL A 62 -14.89 -0.66 23.80
CA VAL A 62 -14.57 0.78 23.90
C VAL A 62 -14.55 1.49 22.56
N ALA A 63 -14.02 0.86 21.52
CA ALA A 63 -13.85 1.48 20.21
C ALA A 63 -15.21 1.75 19.55
N ASN A 64 -15.38 2.97 19.03
CA ASN A 64 -16.53 3.27 18.20
C ASN A 64 -16.45 2.49 16.88
N ASN A 65 -17.62 2.32 16.26
CA ASN A 65 -17.80 1.54 15.03
C ASN A 65 -16.85 1.93 13.87
N ARG A 66 -16.31 3.15 13.86
CA ARG A 66 -15.44 3.73 12.82
C ARG A 66 -14.02 4.11 13.27
N GLU A 67 -13.63 3.84 14.52
CA GLU A 67 -12.33 4.29 15.05
C GLU A 67 -11.14 3.39 14.68
N GLU A 68 -11.39 2.13 14.33
CA GLU A 68 -10.31 1.19 14.07
C GLU A 68 -9.71 1.33 12.66
N LEU A 69 -8.40 1.12 12.57
CA LEU A 69 -7.60 1.10 11.34
C LEU A 69 -6.84 -0.24 11.25
N PRO A 70 -6.60 -0.81 10.05
CA PRO A 70 -7.01 -0.30 8.74
C PRO A 70 -8.47 -0.56 8.39
N PHE A 71 -9.14 -1.46 9.12
CA PHE A 71 -10.54 -1.81 8.89
C PHE A 71 -11.35 -1.60 10.16
N ASN A 72 -12.45 -0.86 10.06
CA ASN A 72 -13.32 -0.58 11.18
C ASN A 72 -14.33 -1.72 11.45
N ARG A 73 -15.08 -1.62 12.56
CA ARG A 73 -16.01 -2.68 12.98
C ARG A 73 -17.13 -2.89 11.97
N ILE A 74 -17.64 -1.81 11.36
CA ILE A 74 -18.68 -1.87 10.32
C ILE A 74 -18.14 -2.61 9.10
N GLU A 75 -16.94 -2.24 8.62
CA GLU A 75 -16.30 -2.89 7.47
C GLU A 75 -16.11 -4.40 7.71
N ARG A 76 -15.64 -4.78 8.90
CA ARG A 76 -15.52 -6.21 9.26
C ARG A 76 -16.88 -6.89 9.34
N GLY A 77 -17.87 -6.25 9.96
CA GLY A 77 -19.24 -6.77 10.05
C GLY A 77 -19.83 -7.04 8.66
N TRP A 78 -19.68 -6.07 7.76
CA TRP A 78 -20.09 -6.18 6.36
C TRP A 78 -19.37 -7.31 5.61
N VAL A 79 -18.04 -7.42 5.77
CA VAL A 79 -17.25 -8.53 5.19
C VAL A 79 -17.73 -9.88 5.73
N TYR A 80 -17.97 -10.00 7.03
CA TYR A 80 -18.43 -11.25 7.64
C TYR A 80 -19.83 -11.62 7.17
N ALA A 81 -20.78 -10.69 7.18
CA ALA A 81 -22.13 -10.92 6.66
C ALA A 81 -22.10 -11.37 5.19
N SER A 82 -21.32 -10.66 4.37
CA SER A 82 -21.13 -11.00 2.95
C SER A 82 -20.50 -12.38 2.77
N SER A 83 -19.47 -12.73 3.55
CA SER A 83 -18.79 -14.03 3.49
C SER A 83 -19.68 -15.20 3.91
N LYS A 84 -20.66 -14.93 4.78
CA LYS A 84 -21.66 -15.90 5.25
C LYS A 84 -22.93 -15.92 4.40
N ASN A 85 -22.99 -15.10 3.34
CA ASN A 85 -24.17 -14.93 2.50
C ASN A 85 -25.42 -14.47 3.29
N GLU A 86 -25.19 -13.69 4.35
CA GLU A 86 -26.21 -13.07 5.19
C GLU A 86 -26.60 -11.69 4.64
N ASN A 87 -27.68 -11.10 5.17
CA ASN A 87 -28.08 -9.75 4.83
C ASN A 87 -27.00 -8.75 5.27
N ASN A 88 -26.36 -8.10 4.30
CA ASN A 88 -25.33 -7.09 4.50
C ASN A 88 -25.84 -5.65 4.27
N TYR A 89 -27.16 -5.47 4.13
CA TYR A 89 -27.79 -4.15 4.05
C TYR A 89 -27.94 -3.54 5.44
N GLU A 90 -27.33 -2.38 5.65
CA GLU A 90 -27.48 -1.57 6.86
C GLU A 90 -28.32 -0.32 6.57
N GLY A 91 -29.09 0.13 7.56
CA GLY A 91 -29.92 1.33 7.45
C GLY A 91 -29.09 2.61 7.31
N PHE A 92 -29.60 3.58 6.56
CA PHE A 92 -28.93 4.87 6.36
C PHE A 92 -29.11 5.77 7.59
N GLY A 93 -28.02 5.99 8.32
CA GLY A 93 -27.87 7.04 9.33
C GLY A 93 -26.42 7.55 9.29
N THR A 94 -26.21 8.85 9.49
CA THR A 94 -24.83 9.37 9.54
C THR A 94 -24.22 9.11 10.91
N ASP A 95 -23.37 8.09 10.97
CA ASP A 95 -22.45 7.82 12.08
C ASP A 95 -21.07 8.44 11.83
N ARG A 96 -20.90 9.11 10.68
CA ARG A 96 -19.70 9.85 10.32
C ARG A 96 -19.69 11.21 10.99
N ASP A 97 -18.52 11.59 11.51
CA ASP A 97 -18.25 12.96 11.90
C ASP A 97 -18.15 13.84 10.64
N ILE A 98 -19.21 14.59 10.38
CA ILE A 98 -19.31 15.52 9.24
C ILE A 98 -18.56 16.83 9.49
N TYR A 99 -18.16 17.10 10.74
CA TYR A 99 -17.37 18.26 11.14
C TYR A 99 -15.88 17.93 11.23
N ALA A 100 -15.52 16.65 11.06
CA ALA A 100 -14.14 16.22 11.02
C ALA A 100 -13.37 17.00 9.95
N HIS A 101 -12.13 17.34 10.28
CA HIS A 101 -11.22 17.95 9.31
C HIS A 101 -11.06 17.01 8.09
N GLN A 102 -11.12 17.56 6.88
CA GLN A 102 -11.09 16.82 5.61
C GLN A 102 -12.30 15.91 5.35
N HIS A 103 -13.44 16.12 6.01
CA HIS A 103 -14.68 15.47 5.63
C HIS A 103 -15.07 15.82 4.18
N ILE A 104 -15.13 14.82 3.30
CA ILE A 104 -15.50 15.01 1.90
C ILE A 104 -17.03 14.94 1.81
N PHE A 105 -17.66 16.09 1.52
CA PHE A 105 -19.08 16.16 1.23
C PHE A 105 -19.30 16.21 -0.29
N ILE A 106 -19.96 15.18 -0.83
CA ILE A 106 -20.36 15.14 -2.24
C ILE A 106 -21.79 15.65 -2.33
N ASN A 107 -21.96 16.85 -2.88
CA ASN A 107 -23.28 17.42 -3.12
C ASN A 107 -24.04 16.59 -4.16
N ASN A 108 -25.29 16.22 -3.83
CA ASN A 108 -26.17 15.62 -4.81
C ASN A 108 -26.51 16.61 -5.92
N ALA A 109 -26.48 16.14 -7.17
CA ALA A 109 -27.08 16.87 -8.27
C ALA A 109 -28.60 16.76 -8.17
N MET A 110 -29.31 17.88 -8.01
CA MET A 110 -30.78 17.91 -7.91
C MET A 110 -31.46 17.28 -9.13
N MET A 111 -30.83 17.40 -10.30
CA MET A 111 -31.23 16.76 -11.54
C MET A 111 -30.08 15.86 -12.00
N PRO A 112 -30.18 14.53 -11.85
CA PRO A 112 -29.10 13.63 -12.21
C PRO A 112 -28.88 13.63 -13.72
N TYR A 113 -27.62 13.49 -14.13
CA TYR A 113 -27.27 13.32 -15.53
C TYR A 113 -27.87 12.01 -16.06
N LYS A 114 -28.72 12.11 -17.10
CA LYS A 114 -29.26 10.93 -17.77
C LYS A 114 -28.23 10.40 -18.75
N VAL A 115 -27.71 9.23 -18.41
CA VAL A 115 -26.78 8.49 -19.26
C VAL A 115 -27.48 8.09 -20.57
N GLY A 116 -26.85 8.41 -21.71
CA GLY A 116 -27.36 8.04 -23.03
C GLY A 116 -27.34 6.53 -23.27
N LYS A 117 -28.14 6.03 -24.23
CA LYS A 117 -28.22 4.59 -24.53
C LYS A 117 -26.88 3.99 -24.93
N ASP A 118 -26.04 4.75 -25.64
CA ASP A 118 -24.74 4.28 -26.15
C ASP A 118 -23.61 4.36 -25.11
N HIS A 119 -23.90 4.75 -23.87
CA HIS A 119 -22.88 4.81 -22.82
C HIS A 119 -22.50 3.41 -22.33
N PRO A 120 -21.22 3.12 -21.99
CA PRO A 120 -20.78 1.80 -21.52
C PRO A 120 -21.60 1.25 -20.35
N ASN A 121 -22.03 2.13 -19.44
CA ASN A 121 -22.85 1.75 -18.28
C ASN A 121 -24.27 1.28 -18.60
N SER A 122 -24.73 1.42 -19.85
CA SER A 122 -25.98 0.81 -20.32
C SER A 122 -25.84 -0.72 -20.39
N GLU A 123 -24.65 -1.23 -20.73
CA GLU A 123 -24.36 -2.66 -20.82
C GLU A 123 -23.79 -3.19 -19.50
N ASP A 124 -22.77 -2.52 -18.95
CA ASP A 124 -22.13 -2.89 -17.67
C ASP A 124 -22.24 -1.75 -16.66
N LYS A 125 -23.21 -1.88 -15.74
CA LYS A 125 -23.46 -0.90 -14.67
C LYS A 125 -22.31 -0.76 -13.67
N THR A 126 -21.38 -1.71 -13.63
CA THR A 126 -20.23 -1.71 -12.70
C THR A 126 -18.98 -1.09 -13.32
N PHE A 127 -18.98 -0.88 -14.64
CA PHE A 127 -17.85 -0.28 -15.33
C PHE A 127 -17.76 1.23 -15.06
N LEU A 128 -16.55 1.70 -14.77
CA LEU A 128 -16.25 3.12 -14.59
C LEU A 128 -15.38 3.63 -15.75
N PRO A 129 -15.98 4.21 -16.81
CA PRO A 129 -15.25 4.62 -18.00
C PRO A 129 -14.32 5.81 -17.73
N CYS A 130 -13.14 5.82 -18.35
CA CYS A 130 -12.26 6.98 -18.31
C CYS A 130 -12.62 8.00 -19.41
N ALA A 131 -13.05 9.18 -19.00
CA ALA A 131 -13.31 10.28 -19.93
C ALA A 131 -12.02 10.93 -20.48
N LYS A 132 -10.92 10.85 -19.72
CA LYS A 132 -9.68 11.56 -20.04
C LYS A 132 -8.88 10.82 -21.12
N VAL A 133 -8.60 11.51 -22.23
CA VAL A 133 -7.53 11.11 -23.14
C VAL A 133 -6.23 11.78 -22.69
N MET A 134 -5.25 10.97 -22.28
CA MET A 134 -3.92 11.42 -21.95
C MET A 134 -3.19 11.83 -23.24
N GLY A 135 -2.59 13.02 -23.23
CA GLY A 135 -1.83 13.54 -24.36
C GLY A 135 -2.64 14.22 -25.48
N GLU A 136 -3.97 14.26 -25.41
CA GLU A 136 -4.81 14.91 -26.43
C GLU A 136 -4.58 16.44 -26.49
N PHE A 137 -4.60 17.11 -25.33
CA PHE A 137 -4.40 18.56 -25.26
C PHE A 137 -3.04 19.01 -25.82
N ASN A 138 -1.98 18.24 -25.52
CA ASN A 138 -0.61 18.50 -26.00
C ASN A 138 -0.33 17.84 -27.36
N LYS A 139 -1.35 17.33 -28.06
CA LYS A 139 -1.23 16.73 -29.41
C LYS A 139 -0.14 15.65 -29.51
N ARG A 140 -0.04 14.77 -28.52
CA ARG A 140 0.93 13.65 -28.53
C ARG A 140 0.68 12.76 -29.74
N LYS A 141 1.76 12.22 -30.34
CA LYS A 141 1.68 11.34 -31.53
C LYS A 141 0.88 10.06 -31.23
N LYS A 142 0.90 9.59 -29.98
CA LYS A 142 0.23 8.38 -29.51
C LYS A 142 -0.61 8.72 -28.26
N PRO A 143 -1.73 9.46 -28.39
CA PRO A 143 -2.58 9.74 -27.24
C PRO A 143 -3.19 8.43 -26.70
N TYR A 144 -3.49 8.39 -25.40
CA TYR A 144 -3.97 7.17 -24.75
C TYR A 144 -5.17 7.46 -23.85
N ARG A 145 -6.25 6.70 -24.04
CA ARG A 145 -7.42 6.67 -23.15
C ARG A 145 -7.54 5.25 -22.59
N PRO A 146 -7.29 5.01 -21.29
CA PRO A 146 -7.63 3.72 -20.71
C PRO A 146 -9.14 3.52 -20.75
N ALA A 147 -9.63 2.29 -20.83
CA ALA A 147 -11.08 2.09 -20.87
C ALA A 147 -11.70 2.47 -19.52
N SER A 148 -11.08 2.06 -18.40
CA SER A 148 -11.51 2.41 -17.04
C SER A 148 -10.64 3.48 -16.38
N VAL A 149 -11.24 4.26 -15.46
CA VAL A 149 -10.51 5.14 -14.53
C VAL A 149 -9.82 4.35 -13.41
N ILE A 150 -10.32 3.15 -13.09
CA ILE A 150 -9.70 2.25 -12.12
C ILE A 150 -8.44 1.66 -12.77
N ASN A 151 -7.34 1.61 -12.02
CA ASN A 151 -6.06 1.10 -12.48
C ASN A 151 -5.26 0.47 -11.34
N VAL A 152 -4.21 -0.28 -11.69
CA VAL A 152 -3.24 -0.79 -10.71
C VAL A 152 -2.13 0.24 -10.57
N SER A 153 -2.00 0.79 -9.36
CA SER A 153 -1.02 1.82 -9.02
C SER A 153 0.41 1.29 -8.96
N ALA A 154 1.35 2.23 -8.98
CA ALA A 154 2.78 1.99 -9.06
C ALA A 154 3.33 1.13 -7.90
N MET A 155 3.69 -0.12 -8.19
CA MET A 155 4.39 -1.00 -7.26
C MET A 155 5.50 -1.79 -7.96
N SER A 156 6.73 -1.63 -7.50
CA SER A 156 7.90 -2.18 -8.18
C SER A 156 7.97 -3.71 -8.11
N PHE A 157 8.37 -4.33 -9.23
CA PHE A 157 8.90 -5.70 -9.21
C PHE A 157 10.15 -5.76 -8.30
N GLY A 158 10.12 -6.66 -7.32
CA GLY A 158 11.08 -6.71 -6.20
C GLY A 158 10.49 -6.25 -4.87
N SER A 159 9.45 -5.42 -4.89
CA SER A 159 8.53 -5.24 -3.76
C SER A 159 7.39 -6.25 -3.84
N LEU A 160 6.87 -6.46 -5.05
CA LEU A 160 5.94 -7.53 -5.38
C LEU A 160 6.67 -8.73 -6.01
N SER A 161 6.09 -9.92 -5.81
CA SER A 161 6.56 -11.15 -6.44
C SER A 161 6.23 -11.19 -7.93
N ALA A 162 6.94 -12.03 -8.68
CA ALA A 162 6.65 -12.29 -10.10
C ALA A 162 5.17 -12.64 -10.35
N LYS A 163 4.61 -13.51 -9.51
CA LYS A 163 3.21 -13.96 -9.62
C LYS A 163 2.21 -12.87 -9.31
N ALA A 164 2.50 -11.99 -8.36
CA ALA A 164 1.64 -10.83 -8.08
C ALA A 164 1.60 -9.88 -9.29
N VAL A 165 2.77 -9.51 -9.84
CA VAL A 165 2.86 -8.61 -11.01
C VAL A 165 2.17 -9.22 -12.23
N GLU A 166 2.40 -10.50 -12.51
CA GLU A 166 1.76 -11.25 -13.60
C GLU A 166 0.23 -11.26 -13.45
N SER A 167 -0.26 -11.54 -12.24
CA SER A 167 -1.71 -11.60 -11.96
C SER A 167 -2.36 -10.22 -12.11
N LEU A 168 -1.70 -9.16 -11.61
CA LEU A 168 -2.17 -7.78 -11.76
C LEU A 168 -2.23 -7.37 -13.24
N ASN A 169 -1.22 -7.70 -14.05
CA ASN A 169 -1.25 -7.35 -15.48
C ASN A 169 -2.37 -8.08 -16.24
N LYS A 170 -2.61 -9.36 -15.94
CA LYS A 170 -3.76 -10.10 -16.50
C LYS A 170 -5.08 -9.49 -16.03
N GLY A 171 -5.17 -9.08 -14.77
CA GLY A 171 -6.36 -8.43 -14.19
C GLY A 171 -6.72 -7.13 -14.90
N VAL A 172 -5.73 -6.25 -15.15
CA VAL A 172 -6.01 -4.98 -15.85
C VAL A 172 -6.44 -5.20 -17.30
N LYS A 173 -5.93 -6.24 -17.97
CA LYS A 173 -6.39 -6.62 -19.31
C LYS A 173 -7.88 -6.95 -19.33
N ILE A 174 -8.33 -7.73 -18.33
CA ILE A 174 -9.74 -8.12 -18.18
C ILE A 174 -10.59 -6.89 -17.87
N ALA A 175 -10.10 -5.98 -17.02
CA ALA A 175 -10.83 -4.79 -16.58
C ALA A 175 -10.79 -3.61 -17.57
N GLY A 176 -10.04 -3.69 -18.68
CA GLY A 176 -9.80 -2.54 -19.56
C GLY A 176 -9.03 -1.40 -18.87
N ALA A 177 -8.21 -1.75 -17.88
CA ALA A 177 -7.39 -0.84 -17.09
C ALA A 177 -5.92 -0.89 -17.54
N TYR A 178 -5.08 -0.03 -16.96
CA TYR A 178 -3.62 -0.13 -17.10
C TYR A 178 -2.95 -0.58 -15.80
N HIS A 179 -1.75 -1.17 -15.96
CA HIS A 179 -0.87 -1.53 -14.85
C HIS A 179 0.36 -0.62 -14.86
N ASN A 180 0.58 0.07 -13.74
CA ASN A 180 1.75 0.90 -13.55
C ASN A 180 2.93 0.09 -12.98
N THR A 181 4.11 0.18 -13.59
CA THR A 181 5.28 -0.64 -13.20
C THR A 181 5.88 -0.28 -11.84
N GLY A 182 5.63 0.94 -11.37
CA GLY A 182 6.43 1.58 -10.34
C GLY A 182 7.92 1.68 -10.70
N GLU A 183 8.73 2.14 -9.74
CA GLU A 183 10.15 2.45 -9.96
C GLU A 183 11.05 1.22 -10.26
N GLY A 184 10.51 0.01 -10.35
CA GLY A 184 11.30 -1.22 -10.45
C GLY A 184 11.88 -1.51 -11.84
N GLY A 185 11.58 -0.68 -12.83
CA GLY A 185 11.79 -0.99 -14.24
C GLY A 185 10.69 -1.89 -14.81
N LEU A 186 10.72 -2.11 -16.12
CA LEU A 186 9.74 -2.92 -16.84
C LEU A 186 10.13 -4.41 -16.82
N SER A 187 9.58 -5.17 -15.87
CA SER A 187 9.82 -6.62 -15.79
C SER A 187 9.05 -7.43 -16.86
N PRO A 188 9.49 -8.65 -17.19
CA PRO A 188 8.75 -9.57 -18.07
C PRO A 188 7.33 -9.88 -17.58
N TYR A 189 7.10 -9.82 -16.27
CA TYR A 189 5.80 -10.09 -15.66
C TYR A 189 4.76 -8.98 -15.88
N HIS A 190 5.15 -7.84 -16.46
CA HIS A 190 4.20 -6.83 -16.95
C HIS A 190 3.72 -7.13 -18.39
N ARG A 191 4.23 -8.18 -19.05
CA ARG A 191 4.01 -8.45 -20.49
C ARG A 191 2.95 -9.53 -20.74
N HIS A 192 1.80 -9.43 -20.09
CA HIS A 192 0.69 -10.40 -20.21
C HIS A 192 -0.57 -9.82 -20.87
N GLY A 193 -0.39 -8.75 -21.65
CA GLY A 193 -1.40 -8.20 -22.57
C GLY A 193 -2.25 -7.08 -22.00
N GLY A 194 -2.05 -6.68 -20.74
CA GLY A 194 -2.60 -5.43 -20.21
C GLY A 194 -1.76 -4.23 -20.63
N ASP A 195 -2.41 -3.08 -20.85
CA ASP A 195 -1.72 -1.82 -21.12
C ASP A 195 -0.88 -1.40 -19.89
N VAL A 196 0.28 -0.80 -20.15
CA VAL A 196 1.26 -0.45 -19.11
C VAL A 196 1.55 1.05 -19.10
N VAL A 197 1.64 1.61 -17.89
CA VAL A 197 2.27 2.92 -17.65
C VAL A 197 3.67 2.65 -17.10
N PHE A 198 4.69 3.07 -17.85
CA PHE A 198 6.07 2.92 -17.42
C PHE A 198 6.42 4.04 -16.43
N HIS A 199 6.79 3.66 -15.23
CA HIS A 199 7.07 4.58 -14.15
C HIS A 199 8.53 4.49 -13.77
N PHE A 200 9.18 5.64 -13.60
CA PHE A 200 10.53 5.70 -13.06
C PHE A 200 10.68 6.85 -12.08
N GLY A 201 11.53 6.64 -11.07
CA GLY A 201 11.90 7.65 -10.09
C GLY A 201 13.35 8.09 -10.24
N THR A 202 13.91 8.64 -9.17
CA THR A 202 15.27 9.20 -9.12
C THR A 202 16.40 8.20 -9.36
N GLY A 203 16.12 6.90 -9.18
CA GLY A 203 17.04 5.82 -9.55
C GLY A 203 17.12 5.54 -11.06
N TYR A 204 16.19 6.08 -11.84
CA TYR A 204 16.08 5.88 -13.30
C TYR A 204 16.06 4.41 -13.74
N PHE A 205 15.64 3.48 -12.87
CA PHE A 205 15.70 2.05 -13.15
C PHE A 205 14.95 1.68 -14.44
N GLY A 206 15.59 0.85 -15.28
CA GLY A 206 15.12 0.51 -16.63
C GLY A 206 15.53 1.50 -17.72
N VAL A 207 15.82 2.76 -17.37
CA VAL A 207 16.27 3.83 -18.28
C VAL A 207 17.51 4.56 -17.75
N ARG A 208 18.32 3.84 -16.97
CA ARG A 208 19.49 4.36 -16.24
C ARG A 208 20.73 4.34 -17.15
N ALA A 209 21.44 5.46 -17.24
CA ALA A 209 22.76 5.54 -17.86
C ALA A 209 23.86 4.96 -16.93
N GLU A 210 25.05 4.68 -17.46
CA GLU A 210 26.15 4.08 -16.69
C GLU A 210 26.67 4.99 -15.55
N ASP A 211 26.60 6.32 -15.76
CA ASP A 211 26.88 7.35 -14.75
C ASP A 211 25.77 7.48 -13.67
N GLY A 212 24.69 6.72 -13.85
CA GLY A 212 23.53 6.72 -12.98
C GLY A 212 22.52 7.85 -13.22
N GLY A 213 22.65 8.58 -14.32
CA GLY A 213 21.67 9.54 -14.81
C GLY A 213 20.55 8.88 -15.63
N PHE A 214 19.72 9.72 -16.24
CA PHE A 214 18.69 9.31 -17.19
C PHE A 214 19.30 9.08 -18.59
N SER A 215 18.82 8.07 -19.32
CA SER A 215 19.21 7.80 -20.71
C SER A 215 18.01 7.88 -21.64
N MET A 216 17.97 8.91 -22.49
CA MET A 216 16.92 9.05 -23.51
C MET A 216 16.95 7.90 -24.51
N GLU A 217 18.14 7.44 -24.90
CA GLU A 217 18.29 6.30 -25.81
C GLU A 217 17.66 5.02 -25.25
N LYS A 218 17.87 4.72 -23.95
CA LYS A 218 17.22 3.58 -23.31
C LYS A 218 15.71 3.78 -23.18
N MET A 219 15.24 4.99 -22.94
CA MET A 219 13.80 5.29 -22.91
C MET A 219 13.13 5.04 -24.28
N LYS A 220 13.71 5.54 -25.37
CA LYS A 220 13.22 5.30 -26.73
C LYS A 220 13.18 3.82 -27.04
N LYS A 221 14.30 3.12 -26.80
CA LYS A 221 14.39 1.68 -27.00
C LYS A 221 13.35 0.91 -26.18
N LEU A 222 13.13 1.28 -24.91
CA LEU A 222 12.11 0.65 -24.07
C LEU A 222 10.71 0.80 -24.68
N VAL A 223 10.35 1.98 -25.19
CA VAL A 223 9.04 2.21 -25.80
C VAL A 223 8.90 1.49 -27.15
N GLU A 224 9.95 1.51 -27.97
CA GLU A 224 9.98 0.83 -29.27
C GLU A 224 9.85 -0.70 -29.13
N ASP A 225 10.61 -1.28 -28.21
CA ASP A 225 10.61 -2.73 -27.96
C ASP A 225 9.33 -3.20 -27.24
N ASN A 226 8.52 -2.28 -26.69
CA ASN A 226 7.36 -2.60 -25.85
C ASN A 226 6.13 -1.74 -26.20
N PRO A 227 5.42 -2.01 -27.32
CA PRO A 227 4.30 -1.18 -27.80
C PRO A 227 3.07 -1.17 -26.87
N PHE A 228 3.00 -2.08 -25.90
CA PHE A 228 1.97 -2.09 -24.85
C PHE A 228 2.24 -1.06 -23.73
N VAL A 229 3.38 -0.37 -23.74
CA VAL A 229 3.61 0.82 -22.90
C VAL A 229 2.88 2.00 -23.54
N ARG A 230 1.85 2.50 -22.85
CA ARG A 230 0.91 3.49 -23.39
C ARG A 230 1.08 4.89 -22.83
N ALA A 231 1.76 5.03 -21.70
CA ALA A 231 2.15 6.31 -21.11
C ALA A 231 3.36 6.14 -20.19
N ILE A 232 3.96 7.27 -19.80
CA ILE A 232 5.13 7.33 -18.93
C ILE A 232 4.84 8.25 -17.73
N GLU A 233 5.26 7.83 -16.54
CA GLU A 233 5.14 8.62 -15.31
C GLU A 233 6.52 8.88 -14.69
N VAL A 234 6.82 10.16 -14.47
CA VAL A 234 8.04 10.67 -13.83
C VAL A 234 7.74 10.95 -12.38
N LYS A 235 8.13 10.04 -11.49
CA LYS A 235 7.74 10.15 -10.09
C LYS A 235 8.64 11.06 -9.29
N LEU A 236 8.08 12.17 -8.83
CA LEU A 236 8.78 13.12 -7.94
C LEU A 236 8.82 12.67 -6.47
N SER A 237 7.77 12.03 -5.97
CA SER A 237 7.64 11.67 -4.55
C SER A 237 6.63 10.54 -4.34
N GLN A 238 6.57 9.99 -3.12
CA GLN A 238 5.50 9.09 -2.68
C GLN A 238 5.01 9.45 -1.29
N GLY A 239 3.70 9.31 -1.05
CA GLY A 239 3.10 9.65 0.24
C GLY A 239 3.68 8.90 1.45
N ALA A 240 4.15 7.67 1.27
CA ALA A 240 4.71 6.89 2.39
C ALA A 240 6.10 7.37 2.86
N LYS A 241 6.86 8.08 2.02
CA LYS A 241 8.21 8.55 2.36
C LYS A 241 8.60 9.78 1.51
N PRO A 242 7.98 10.94 1.75
CA PRO A 242 8.34 12.16 1.01
C PRO A 242 9.80 12.55 1.28
N GLY A 243 10.49 13.03 0.23
CA GLY A 243 11.85 13.57 0.34
C GLY A 243 12.96 12.53 0.54
N LYS A 244 12.69 11.23 0.40
CA LYS A 244 13.72 10.17 0.48
C LYS A 244 13.72 9.30 -0.77
N GLY A 245 14.91 9.04 -1.29
CA GLY A 245 15.11 8.01 -2.30
C GLY A 245 14.97 6.60 -1.73
N GLY A 246 14.71 5.62 -2.60
CA GLY A 246 14.72 4.21 -2.23
C GLY A 246 16.13 3.66 -2.01
N VAL A 247 16.23 2.63 -1.17
CA VAL A 247 17.42 1.78 -1.08
C VAL A 247 17.03 0.40 -1.58
N LEU A 248 17.76 -0.11 -2.57
CA LEU A 248 17.68 -1.50 -2.99
C LEU A 248 18.91 -2.24 -2.46
N PRO A 249 18.76 -3.04 -1.40
CA PRO A 249 19.88 -3.83 -0.88
C PRO A 249 20.40 -4.81 -1.94
N GLY A 250 21.71 -4.88 -2.12
CA GLY A 250 22.43 -5.71 -3.06
C GLY A 250 22.08 -7.19 -2.93
N LYS A 251 21.80 -7.65 -1.69
CA LYS A 251 21.30 -9.01 -1.42
C LYS A 251 19.97 -9.36 -2.13
N LYS A 252 19.18 -8.35 -2.51
CA LYS A 252 17.94 -8.53 -3.28
C LYS A 252 18.17 -8.39 -4.79
N ILE A 253 19.36 -8.00 -5.24
CA ILE A 253 19.67 -7.77 -6.65
C ILE A 253 20.14 -9.08 -7.27
N THR A 254 19.17 -9.89 -7.69
CA THR A 254 19.40 -11.06 -8.53
C THR A 254 19.86 -10.64 -9.92
N LYS A 255 20.36 -11.59 -10.73
CA LYS A 255 20.71 -11.34 -12.14
C LYS A 255 19.53 -10.78 -12.94
N GLU A 256 18.32 -11.26 -12.66
CA GLU A 256 17.09 -10.78 -13.28
C GLU A 256 16.81 -9.32 -12.89
N ILE A 257 16.87 -8.99 -11.60
CA ILE A 257 16.63 -7.62 -11.12
C ILE A 257 17.71 -6.66 -11.65
N ALA A 258 18.97 -7.08 -11.69
CA ALA A 258 20.07 -6.32 -12.27
C ALA A 258 19.81 -5.98 -13.74
N ALA A 259 19.40 -6.96 -14.55
CA ALA A 259 19.10 -6.76 -15.96
C ALA A 259 17.90 -5.84 -16.17
N ILE A 260 16.81 -6.03 -15.41
CA ILE A 260 15.61 -5.18 -15.51
C ILE A 260 15.89 -3.74 -15.11
N ARG A 261 16.68 -3.53 -14.04
CA ARG A 261 16.93 -2.19 -13.47
C ARG A 261 18.11 -1.47 -14.11
N GLY A 262 18.98 -2.16 -14.84
CA GLY A 262 20.21 -1.61 -15.39
C GLY A 262 21.23 -1.29 -14.30
N VAL A 263 21.46 -2.23 -13.39
CA VAL A 263 22.37 -2.09 -12.24
C VAL A 263 23.26 -3.32 -12.06
N GLU A 264 24.34 -3.18 -11.29
CA GLU A 264 25.26 -4.29 -10.99
C GLU A 264 24.66 -5.30 -10.00
N VAL A 265 24.91 -6.59 -10.23
CA VAL A 265 24.47 -7.68 -9.34
C VAL A 265 25.17 -7.56 -7.98
N GLY A 266 24.40 -7.71 -6.89
CA GLY A 266 24.96 -7.80 -5.53
C GLY A 266 25.41 -6.47 -4.90
N LYS A 267 25.33 -5.34 -5.61
CA LYS A 267 25.75 -4.03 -5.13
C LYS A 267 24.57 -3.19 -4.66
N ASP A 268 24.62 -2.64 -3.46
CA ASP A 268 23.57 -1.74 -2.96
C ASP A 268 23.35 -0.58 -3.93
N VAL A 269 22.09 -0.29 -4.25
CA VAL A 269 21.74 0.87 -5.08
C VAL A 269 20.92 1.84 -4.25
N LEU A 270 21.49 3.03 -4.06
CA LEU A 270 20.85 4.17 -3.44
C LEU A 270 20.25 5.04 -4.55
N SER A 271 18.94 5.21 -4.52
CA SER A 271 18.29 6.24 -5.32
C SER A 271 18.48 7.58 -4.61
N PRO A 272 18.89 8.66 -5.31
CA PRO A 272 18.99 9.98 -4.70
C PRO A 272 17.60 10.50 -4.28
N PRO A 273 17.51 11.48 -3.36
CA PRO A 273 16.24 12.08 -2.99
C PRO A 273 15.63 12.96 -4.09
N THR A 274 16.43 13.38 -5.06
CA THR A 274 16.04 14.26 -6.17
C THR A 274 16.44 13.66 -7.52
N HIS A 275 15.78 14.10 -8.58
CA HIS A 275 16.19 13.78 -9.94
C HIS A 275 17.48 14.54 -10.27
N LYS A 276 18.37 13.89 -11.03
CA LYS A 276 19.59 14.52 -11.57
C LYS A 276 19.35 15.24 -12.90
N ALA A 277 18.25 14.91 -13.57
CA ALA A 277 17.94 15.40 -14.92
C ALA A 277 17.42 16.86 -14.94
N PHE A 278 16.96 17.38 -13.80
CA PHE A 278 16.40 18.72 -13.68
C PHE A 278 16.51 19.20 -12.22
N SER A 279 16.58 20.51 -12.03
CA SER A 279 16.63 21.20 -10.73
C SER A 279 15.52 22.23 -10.55
N THR A 280 14.81 22.60 -11.62
CA THR A 280 13.75 23.61 -11.61
C THR A 280 12.46 23.08 -12.25
N VAL A 281 11.33 23.75 -11.98
CA VAL A 281 10.03 23.39 -12.60
C VAL A 281 10.06 23.55 -14.13
N PRO A 282 10.62 24.62 -14.72
CA PRO A 282 10.79 24.71 -16.16
C PRO A 282 11.61 23.55 -16.75
N GLU A 283 12.76 23.20 -16.14
CA GLU A 283 13.56 22.06 -16.60
C GLU A 283 12.83 20.72 -16.50
N LEU A 284 12.00 20.53 -15.46
CA LEU A 284 11.12 19.36 -15.36
C LEU A 284 10.11 19.32 -16.51
N MET A 285 9.54 20.46 -16.88
CA MET A 285 8.61 20.52 -18.01
C MET A 285 9.33 20.22 -19.32
N ASP A 286 10.50 20.82 -19.57
CA ASP A 286 11.32 20.53 -20.74
C ASP A 286 11.66 19.03 -20.82
N PHE A 287 12.05 18.44 -19.69
CA PHE A 287 12.33 17.00 -19.60
C PHE A 287 11.13 16.12 -19.95
N ILE A 288 9.93 16.47 -19.48
CA ILE A 288 8.67 15.76 -19.80
C ILE A 288 8.36 15.90 -21.30
N GLU A 289 8.48 17.10 -21.85
CA GLU A 289 8.21 17.38 -23.26
C GLU A 289 9.20 16.67 -24.18
N ASP A 290 10.49 16.64 -23.82
CA ASP A 290 11.53 15.94 -24.56
C ASP A 290 11.25 14.43 -24.63
N ILE A 291 10.88 13.79 -23.50
CA ILE A 291 10.49 12.37 -23.51
C ILE A 291 9.26 12.17 -24.39
N ALA A 292 8.26 13.05 -24.27
CA ALA A 292 7.02 12.93 -25.01
C ALA A 292 7.24 13.07 -26.54
N GLU A 293 8.12 13.99 -26.96
CA GLU A 293 8.44 14.20 -28.37
C GLU A 293 9.19 13.01 -28.97
N GLN A 294 10.18 12.48 -28.23
CA GLN A 294 11.02 11.36 -28.65
C GLN A 294 10.29 10.01 -28.65
N THR A 295 9.35 9.80 -27.73
CA THR A 295 8.61 8.52 -27.62
C THR A 295 7.25 8.57 -28.32
N GLY A 296 6.69 9.77 -28.48
CA GLY A 296 5.33 10.03 -28.94
C GLY A 296 4.24 9.78 -27.89
N LEU A 297 4.59 9.26 -26.71
CA LEU A 297 3.63 8.88 -25.66
C LEU A 297 3.24 10.08 -24.78
N PRO A 298 2.11 10.00 -24.06
CA PRO A 298 1.81 10.90 -22.96
C PRO A 298 2.82 10.66 -21.83
N VAL A 299 3.36 11.77 -21.30
CA VAL A 299 4.30 11.77 -20.17
C VAL A 299 3.73 12.70 -19.10
N GLY A 300 3.75 12.25 -17.86
CA GLY A 300 3.23 12.99 -16.71
C GLY A 300 4.05 12.77 -15.44
N ILE A 301 3.57 13.34 -14.34
CA ILE A 301 4.14 13.26 -12.99
C ILE A 301 3.23 12.42 -12.10
#